data_AF-A0A8T6Q3H7-F1
#
_entry.id   AF-A0A8T6Q3H7-F1
#
_cell.length_a   1.000
_cell.length_b   1.000
_cell.length_c   1.000
_cell.angle_alpha   90.00
_cell.angle_beta   90.00
_cell.angle_gamma   90.00
#
_symmetry.space_group_name_H-M   'P 1'
#
loop_
_entity.id
_entity.type
_entity.pdbx_description
1 polymer ?
#
loop_
_entity_poly.entity_id
_entity_poly.type
_entity_poly.pdbx_seq_one_letter_code
_entity_poly.pdbx_strand_id
1 'polypeptide(L)' 'MTQTESAILAHARRCAPAESCGFVISTPEGERYQPCVNISAEPEAY' A
#
# COMPACT_ATOMS: atom_id res chain seq x y z
N MET A 1 -9.54 0.41 13.25
CA MET A 1 -8.65 0.68 12.12
C MET A 1 -7.42 1.41 12.63
N THR A 2 -6.24 0.82 12.48
CA THR A 2 -4.97 1.47 12.79
C THR A 2 -4.65 2.55 11.75
N GLN A 3 -3.68 3.41 12.05
CA GLN A 3 -3.20 4.39 11.07
C GLN A 3 -2.59 3.71 9.84
N THR A 4 -1.86 2.61 10.05
CA THR A 4 -1.28 1.77 8.98
C THR A 4 -2.36 1.20 8.06
N GLU A 5 -3.42 0.58 8.62
CA GLU A 5 -4.54 0.03 7.84
C GLU A 5 -5.23 1.13 7.02
N SER A 6 -5.45 2.30 7.62
CA SER A 6 -6.09 3.43 6.94
C SER A 6 -5.24 3.95 5.77
N ALA A 7 -3.91 3.99 5.94
CA ALA A 7 -2.97 4.40 4.90
C ALA A 7 -2.91 3.39 3.74
N ILE A 8 -2.95 2.08 4.04
CA ILE A 8 -3.02 1.00 3.04
C ILE A 8 -4.30 1.13 2.22
N LEU A 9 -5.46 1.26 2.88
CA LEU A 9 -6.75 1.38 2.19
C LEU A 9 -6.84 2.66 1.35
N ALA A 10 -6.29 3.77 1.84
CA ALA A 10 -6.21 5.01 1.08
C ALA A 10 -5.31 4.86 -0.16
N HIS A 11 -4.21 4.11 -0.07
CA HIS A 11 -3.36 3.82 -1.20
C HIS A 11 -4.04 2.92 -2.24
N ALA A 12 -4.62 1.80 -1.80
CA ALA A 12 -5.38 0.89 -2.65
C ALA A 12 -6.49 1.62 -3.44
N ARG A 13 -7.23 2.52 -2.79
CA ARG A 13 -8.26 3.34 -3.46
C ARG A 13 -7.70 4.28 -4.52
N ARG A 14 -6.48 4.79 -4.35
CA ARG A 14 -5.82 5.65 -5.36
C ARG A 14 -5.26 4.87 -6.54
N CYS A 15 -4.85 3.61 -6.32
CA CYS A 15 -4.30 2.76 -7.38
C CYS A 15 -5.38 2.11 -8.24
N ALA A 16 -6.58 1.88 -7.69
CA ALA A 16 -7.66 1.22 -8.40
C ALA A 16 -7.90 1.83 -9.80
N PRO A 17 -7.98 1.00 -10.87
CA PRO A 17 -8.14 -0.46 -10.85
C PRO A 17 -6.83 -1.27 -10.66
N ALA A 18 -5.67 -0.63 -10.74
CA ALA A 18 -4.37 -1.28 -10.60
C ALA A 18 -4.08 -1.72 -9.16
N GLU A 19 -3.33 -2.81 -9.01
CA GLU A 19 -2.86 -3.33 -7.74
C GLU A 19 -1.93 -2.32 -7.05
N SER A 20 -2.20 -2.05 -5.78
CA SER A 20 -1.36 -1.20 -4.93
C SER A 20 -0.34 -2.03 -4.16
N CYS A 21 0.96 -1.72 -4.31
CA CYS A 21 2.03 -2.37 -3.56
C CYS A 21 2.65 -1.42 -2.51
N GLY A 22 3.35 -1.97 -1.52
CA GLY A 22 4.03 -1.17 -0.50
C GLY A 22 4.63 -2.01 0.61
N PHE A 23 5.28 -1.34 1.57
CA PHE A 23 5.89 -1.98 2.74
C PHE A 23 5.16 -1.59 4.02
N VAL A 24 4.98 -2.55 4.92
CA VAL A 24 4.71 -2.28 6.33
C VAL A 24 6.03 -2.42 7.08
N ILE A 25 6.51 -1.32 7.65
CA ILE A 25 7.79 -1.24 8.34
C ILE A 25 7.51 -1.18 9.84
N SER A 26 7.97 -2.19 10.58
CA SER A 26 7.91 -2.20 12.04
C SER A 26 9.13 -1.48 12.62
N THR A 27 8.87 -0.49 13.46
CA THR A 27 9.88 0.29 14.19
C THR A 27 9.59 0.24 15.69
N PRO A 28 10.56 0.55 16.58
CA PRO A 28 10.27 0.69 18.00
C PRO A 28 9.15 1.69 18.32
N GLU A 29 8.94 2.70 17.47
CA GLU A 29 7.87 3.70 17.59
C GLU A 29 6.52 3.22 17.03
N GLY A 30 6.45 2.01 16.49
CA GLY A 30 5.25 1.41 15.90
C GLY A 30 5.39 1.10 14.42
N GLU A 31 4.28 0.66 13.81
CA GLU A 31 4.22 0.34 12.38
C GLU A 31 4.01 1.59 11.52
N ARG A 32 4.66 1.61 10.37
CA ARG A 32 4.46 2.64 9.35
C ARG A 32 4.28 2.00 7.98
N TYR A 33 3.34 2.51 7.20
CA TYR A 33 3.14 2.10 5.82
C TYR A 33 3.89 3.02 4.86
N GLN A 34 4.66 2.43 3.95
CA GLN A 34 5.34 3.13 2.85
C GLN A 34 4.74 2.66 1.52
N PRO A 35 3.96 3.51 0.81
CA PRO A 35 3.42 3.16 -0.50
C PRO A 35 4.54 3.09 -1.55
N CYS A 36 4.38 2.17 -2.50
CA CYS A 36 5.21 2.01 -3.68
C CYS A 36 4.40 2.25 -4.96
N VAL A 37 5.09 2.48 -6.07
CA VAL A 37 4.48 2.48 -7.40
C VAL A 37 4.69 1.10 -8.01
N ASN A 38 3.60 0.45 -8.42
CA ASN A 38 3.67 -0.81 -9.14
C ASN A 38 4.20 -0.58 -10.56
N ILE A 39 5.29 -1.23 -10.92
CA ILE A 39 5.92 -1.12 -12.26
C ILE A 39 5.66 -2.34 -13.14
N SER A 40 4.78 -3.25 -12.70
CA SER A 40 4.33 -4.38 -13.52
C SER A 40 3.78 -3.88 -14.86
N ALA A 41 4.03 -4.64 -15.93
CA ALA A 41 3.42 -4.37 -17.23
C ALA A 41 1.91 -4.67 -17.25
N GLU A 42 1.44 -5.48 -16.30
CA GLU A 42 0.05 -5.90 -16.16
C GLU A 42 -0.39 -5.74 -14.69
N PRO A 43 -0.55 -4.50 -14.18
CA PRO A 43 -0.84 -4.25 -12.77
C PRO A 43 -2.30 -4.50 -12.38
N GLU A 44 -3.20 -4.75 -13.33
CA GLU A 44 -4.59 -5.21 -13.08
C GLU A 44 -4.76 -6.74 -13.22
N ALA A 45 -3.70 -7.49 -13.54
CA ALA A 45 -3.76 -8.95 -13.68
C ALA A 45 -3.64 -9.63 -12.31
N TYR A 46 -4.79 -10.01 -11.75
CA TYR A 46 -4.93 -10.68 -10.46
C TYR A 46 -4.79 -12.20 -10.53
#